data_AF-A0A2J0YTZ9-F1
#
_entry.id   AF-A0A2J0YTZ9-F1
#
_cell.length_a   1.000
_cell.length_b   1.000
_cell.length_c   1.000
_cell.angle_alpha   90.00
_cell.angle_beta   90.00
_cell.angle_gamma   90.00
#
_symmetry.space_group_name_H-M   'P 1'
#
loop_
_entity.id
_entity.type
_entity.pdbx_description
1 polymer ?
#
loop_
_entity_poly.entity_id
_entity_poly.type
_entity_poly.pdbx_seq_one_letter_code
_entity_poly.pdbx_strand_id
1 'polypeptide(L)'
;MIRAETYAVVNLAALNLIEAVSAAYFVTESQAIARHEFRAREMLKKIAFALGYDLAEAAAQDDRPQRRAGAESPQARPGLRLVSAELAAPNGDR
;
A
#
# COMPACT_ATOMS: atom_id res chain seq x y z
N MET A 1 19.84 -9.43 -10.75
CA MET A 1 19.31 -8.82 -12.00
C MET A 1 17.83 -9.17 -12.09
N ILE A 2 16.95 -8.20 -12.37
CA ILE A 2 15.50 -8.44 -12.43
C ILE A 2 15.17 -9.19 -13.74
N ARG A 3 14.34 -10.25 -13.66
CA ARG A 3 13.84 -10.98 -14.84
C ARG A 3 12.85 -10.10 -15.61
N ALA A 4 12.85 -10.20 -16.94
CA ALA A 4 11.95 -9.41 -17.80
C ALA A 4 10.46 -9.60 -17.42
N GLU A 5 10.07 -10.82 -17.03
CA GLU A 5 8.72 -11.13 -16.53
C GLU A 5 8.38 -10.35 -15.26
N THR A 6 9.29 -10.34 -14.28
CA THR A 6 9.14 -9.56 -13.05
C THR A 6 9.01 -8.07 -13.38
N TYR A 7 9.81 -7.56 -14.29
CA TYR A 7 9.74 -6.16 -14.74
C TYR A 7 8.38 -5.83 -15.37
N ALA A 8 7.86 -6.68 -16.26
CA ALA A 8 6.57 -6.49 -16.90
C ALA A 8 5.42 -6.49 -15.88
N VAL A 9 5.44 -7.43 -14.93
CA VAL A 9 4.44 -7.52 -13.85
C VAL A 9 4.48 -6.27 -12.98
N VAL A 10 5.66 -5.83 -12.56
CA VAL A 10 5.85 -4.64 -11.74
C VAL A 10 5.39 -3.38 -12.47
N ASN A 11 5.79 -3.20 -13.74
CA ASN A 11 5.41 -2.02 -14.52
C ASN A 11 3.90 -1.93 -14.74
N LEU A 12 3.25 -3.03 -15.12
CA LEU A 12 1.81 -3.02 -15.32
C LEU A 12 1.08 -2.71 -14.01
N ALA A 13 1.51 -3.30 -12.90
CA ALA A 13 0.93 -3.01 -11.59
C ALA A 13 1.17 -1.55 -11.18
N ALA A 14 2.35 -0.98 -11.47
CA ALA A 14 2.70 0.41 -11.16
C ALA A 14 1.83 1.41 -11.95
N LEU A 15 1.57 1.16 -13.24
CA LEU A 15 0.65 1.99 -14.02
C LEU A 15 -0.77 1.97 -13.43
N ASN A 16 -1.27 0.78 -13.08
CA ASN A 16 -2.58 0.62 -12.45
C ASN A 16 -2.65 1.26 -11.05
N LEU A 17 -1.54 1.25 -10.30
CA LEU A 17 -1.43 1.91 -9.01
C LEU A 17 -1.57 3.43 -9.15
N ILE A 18 -0.82 4.03 -10.09
CA ILE A 18 -0.86 5.48 -10.34
C ILE A 18 -2.29 5.90 -10.71
N GLU A 19 -2.91 5.17 -11.64
CA GLU A 19 -4.30 5.42 -12.05
C GLU A 19 -5.27 5.35 -10.86
N ALA A 20 -5.16 4.31 -10.04
CA ALA A 20 -6.03 4.12 -8.89
C ALA A 20 -5.85 5.22 -7.83
N VAL A 21 -4.62 5.62 -7.52
CA VAL A 21 -4.35 6.70 -6.55
C VAL A 21 -4.84 8.04 -7.09
N SER A 22 -4.61 8.34 -8.37
CA SER A 22 -5.12 9.55 -9.00
C SER A 22 -6.64 9.59 -8.99
N ALA A 23 -7.31 8.48 -9.33
CA ALA A 23 -8.77 8.38 -9.27
C ALA A 23 -9.30 8.59 -7.85
N ALA A 24 -8.68 7.96 -6.84
CA ALA A 24 -9.06 8.13 -5.44
C ALA A 24 -8.95 9.59 -4.96
N TYR A 25 -8.00 10.35 -5.50
CA TYR A 25 -7.80 11.76 -5.15
C TYR A 25 -8.85 12.70 -5.78
N PHE A 26 -9.28 12.43 -7.01
CA PHE A 26 -10.15 13.36 -7.76
C PHE A 26 -11.65 13.04 -7.66
N VAL A 27 -12.05 11.80 -7.35
CA VAL A 27 -13.47 11.45 -7.21
C VAL A 27 -14.02 11.95 -5.86
N THR A 28 -15.28 12.38 -5.86
CA THR A 28 -15.95 12.94 -4.68
C THR A 28 -16.83 11.94 -3.93
N GLU A 29 -17.24 10.87 -4.62
CA GLU A 29 -18.11 9.84 -4.06
C GLU A 29 -17.32 8.92 -3.14
N SER A 30 -17.69 8.87 -1.85
CA SER A 30 -17.00 8.08 -0.83
C SER A 30 -16.83 6.60 -1.21
N GLN A 31 -17.84 6.01 -1.86
CA GLN A 31 -17.78 4.63 -2.33
C GLN A 31 -16.78 4.45 -3.47
N ALA A 32 -16.64 5.43 -4.37
CA ALA A 32 -15.66 5.41 -5.45
C ALA A 32 -14.23 5.55 -4.88
N ILE A 33 -14.03 6.49 -3.95
CA ILE A 33 -12.75 6.67 -3.25
C ILE A 33 -12.32 5.33 -2.62
N ALA A 34 -13.22 4.69 -1.85
CA ALA A 34 -12.92 3.43 -1.16
C ALA A 34 -12.49 2.30 -2.12
N ARG A 35 -13.12 2.20 -3.30
CA ARG A 35 -12.78 1.22 -4.35
C ARG A 35 -11.41 1.49 -4.96
N HIS A 36 -11.12 2.75 -5.28
CA HIS A 36 -9.85 3.14 -5.88
C HIS A 36 -8.68 2.97 -4.90
N GLU A 37 -8.87 3.31 -3.63
CA GLU A 37 -7.89 3.03 -2.58
C GLU A 37 -7.64 1.53 -2.38
N PHE A 38 -8.69 0.71 -2.46
CA PHE A 38 -8.54 -0.74 -2.40
C PHE A 38 -7.73 -1.26 -3.59
N ARG A 39 -8.05 -0.83 -4.81
CA ARG A 39 -7.27 -1.17 -6.02
C ARG A 39 -5.81 -0.75 -5.88
N ALA A 40 -5.53 0.44 -5.34
CA ALA A 40 -4.17 0.90 -5.09
C ALA A 40 -3.42 -0.03 -4.12
N ARG A 41 -4.05 -0.44 -3.01
CA ARG A 41 -3.45 -1.39 -2.06
C ARG A 41 -3.15 -2.74 -2.69
N GLU A 42 -4.05 -3.26 -3.53
CA GLU A 42 -3.81 -4.53 -4.23
C GLU A 42 -2.67 -4.44 -5.25
N MET A 43 -2.50 -3.30 -5.93
CA MET A 43 -1.36 -3.11 -6.84
C MET A 43 -0.04 -2.98 -6.07
N LEU A 44 -0.03 -2.32 -4.91
CA LEU A 44 1.15 -2.30 -4.03
C LEU A 44 1.52 -3.72 -3.56
N LYS A 45 0.53 -4.54 -3.20
CA LYS A 45 0.74 -5.96 -2.86
C LYS A 45 1.37 -6.73 -4.00
N LYS A 46 0.84 -6.58 -5.21
CA LYS A 46 1.35 -7.26 -6.39
C LYS A 46 2.81 -6.86 -6.69
N ILE A 47 3.16 -5.58 -6.55
CA ILE A 47 4.54 -5.09 -6.73
C ILE A 47 5.46 -5.67 -5.67
N ALA A 48 5.07 -5.62 -4.39
CA ALA A 48 5.87 -6.13 -3.28
C ALA A 48 6.18 -7.62 -3.45
N PHE A 49 5.16 -8.44 -3.71
CA PHE A 49 5.35 -9.88 -3.93
C PHE A 49 6.23 -10.19 -5.16
N ALA A 50 6.05 -9.46 -6.26
CA ALA A 50 6.89 -9.64 -7.45
C ALA A 50 8.37 -9.32 -7.19
N LEU A 51 8.64 -8.46 -6.20
CA LEU A 51 9.99 -8.07 -5.77
C LEU A 51 10.51 -8.91 -4.59
N GLY A 52 9.74 -9.90 -4.10
CA GLY A 52 10.15 -10.77 -2.99
C GLY A 52 9.98 -10.16 -1.60
N TYR A 53 9.12 -9.15 -1.45
CA TYR A 53 8.75 -8.58 -0.16
C TYR A 53 7.41 -9.11 0.31
N ASP A 54 7.30 -9.28 1.63
CA ASP A 54 6.02 -9.42 2.30
C ASP A 54 5.50 -8.04 2.73
N LEU A 55 4.19 -7.96 2.90
CA LEU A 55 3.51 -6.76 3.37
C LEU A 55 2.87 -7.02 4.73
N ALA A 56 3.30 -6.24 5.71
CA ALA A 56 2.61 -6.15 6.99
C ALA A 56 1.62 -4.98 6.94
N GLU A 57 0.46 -5.17 7.54
CA GLU A 57 -0.37 -4.03 7.92
C GLU A 57 0.41 -3.25 8.97
N ALA A 58 0.86 -2.06 8.59
CA ALA A 58 1.38 -1.12 9.56
C ALA A 58 0.19 -0.67 10.39
N ALA A 59 0.20 -0.98 11.68
CA ALA A 59 -0.65 -0.31 12.64
C ALA A 59 -0.58 1.20 12.32
N ALA A 60 -1.73 1.87 12.28
CA ALA A 60 -1.81 3.29 11.99
C ALA A 60 -1.04 4.07 13.06
N GLN A 61 0.29 4.13 12.94
CA GLN A 61 1.11 5.01 13.73
C GLN A 61 0.84 6.40 13.20
N ASP A 62 0.19 7.17 14.07
CA ASP A 62 -0.11 8.58 13.91
C ASP A 62 1.18 9.41 14.00
N ASP A 63 2.17 9.12 13.14
CA ASP A 63 3.44 9.84 13.03
C ASP A 63 3.28 11.10 12.15
N ARG A 64 2.10 11.76 12.20
CA ARG A 64 2.00 13.12 11.67
C ARG A 64 2.33 14.10 12.79
N PRO A 65 3.27 15.04 12.58
CA PRO A 65 3.39 16.18 13.49
C PRO A 65 2.05 16.92 13.45
N GLN A 66 1.37 16.98 14.61
CA GLN A 66 0.14 17.71 14.91
C GLN A 66 -0.22 18.77 13.85
N ARG A 67 -0.93 18.36 12.78
CA ARG A 67 -1.65 19.34 11.95
C ARG A 67 -2.95 19.62 12.68
N ARG A 68 -3.02 20.85 13.20
CA ARG A 68 -4.11 21.50 13.91
C ARG A 68 -5.49 20.95 13.55
N ALA A 69 -6.22 20.61 14.61
CA ALA A 69 -7.62 20.22 14.62
C ALA A 69 -8.49 21.14 13.75
N GLY A 70 -9.37 20.55 12.94
CA GLY A 70 -10.38 21.30 12.21
C GLY A 70 -11.07 20.57 11.05
N ALA A 71 -10.56 19.42 10.59
CA ALA A 71 -11.24 18.61 9.58
C ALA A 71 -11.40 17.20 10.12
N GLU A 72 -12.62 16.67 10.05
CA GLU A 72 -12.91 15.25 10.30
C GLU A 72 -11.93 14.42 9.47
N SER A 73 -10.98 13.77 10.17
CA SER A 73 -10.02 12.89 9.53
C SER A 73 -10.80 11.68 9.03
N PRO A 74 -10.79 11.35 7.72
CA PRO A 74 -11.36 10.09 7.26
C PRO A 74 -10.68 8.97 8.03
N GLN A 75 -11.45 8.00 8.52
CA GLN A 75 -10.94 6.86 9.28
C GLN A 75 -9.65 6.34 8.64
N ALA A 76 -8.53 6.51 9.34
CA ALA A 76 -7.21 6.20 8.83
C ALA A 76 -7.09 4.69 8.66
N ARG A 77 -7.18 4.23 7.41
CA ARG A 77 -6.89 2.84 7.07
C ARG A 77 -5.43 2.54 7.42
N PRO A 78 -5.11 1.37 8.01
CA PRO A 78 -3.75 1.01 8.38
C PRO A 78 -2.79 1.16 7.19
N GLY A 79 -1.58 1.63 7.47
CA GLY A 79 -0.55 1.80 6.45
C GLY A 79 -0.07 0.44 5.93
N LEU A 80 0.68 0.44 4.83
CA LEU A 80 1.36 -0.75 4.35
C LEU A 80 2.87 -0.57 4.56
N ARG A 81 3.52 -1.55 5.19
CA ARG A 81 4.98 -1.57 5.37
C ARG A 81 5.57 -2.79 4.65
N LEU A 82 6.62 -2.55 3.88
CA LEU A 82 7.42 -3.61 3.25
C LEU A 82 8.31 -4.27 4.29
N VAL A 83 8.30 -5.60 4.32
CA VAL A 83 9.17 -6.43 5.16
C VAL A 83 9.96 -7.36 4.24
N SER A 84 11.29 -7.40 4.42
CA SER A 84 12.13 -8.34 3.67
C SER A 84 11.81 -9.78 4.11
N ALA A 85 11.56 -10.67 3.14
CA ALA A 85 11.16 -12.06 3.43
C ALA A 85 12.16 -12.84 4.30
N GLU A 86 13.45 -12.47 4.26
CA GLU A 86 14.52 -13.09 5.08
C GLU A 86 14.43 -12.76 6.59
N LEU A 87 13.67 -11.73 6.97
CA LEU A 87 13.48 -11.30 8.37
C LEU A 87 12.13 -11.74 8.97
N ALA A 88 11.27 -12.43 8.21
CA ALA A 88 9.93 -12.83 8.64
C ALA A 88 9.89 -14.18 9.40
N ALA A 89 11.04 -14.71 9.83
CA ALA A 89 11.06 -15.89 10.69
C ALA A 89 10.53 -15.53 12.09
N PRO A 90 9.58 -16.30 12.65
CA PRO A 90 9.15 -16.06 14.03
C PRO A 90 10.33 -16.38 14.94
N ASN A 91 10.70 -15.42 15.79
CA ASN A 91 11.44 -15.74 17.01
C ASN A 91 10.51 -16.63 17.86
N GLY A 92 10.60 -17.93 17.65
CA GLY A 92 10.09 -18.93 18.57
C GLY A 92 11.02 -18.96 19.77
N ASP A 93 10.61 -18.29 20.85
CA ASP A 93 11.21 -18.41 22.16
C ASP A 93 11.29 -19.90 22.55
N ARG A 94 12.47 -20.27 23.10
CA ARG A 94 12.77 -21.57 23.70
C ARG A 94 12.06 -21.74 25.04
#